data_AF-A0AAN8TUL2-F1
#
_entry.id   AF-A0AAN8TUL2-F1
#
_cell.length_a   1.000
_cell.length_b   1.000
_cell.length_c   1.000
_cell.angle_alpha   90.00
_cell.angle_beta   90.00
_cell.angle_gamma   90.00
#
_symmetry.space_group_name_H-M   'P 1'
#
loop_
_entity.id
_entity.type
_entity.pdbx_description
1 polymer ?
#
loop_
_entity_poly.entity_id
_entity_poly.type
_entity_poly.pdbx_seq_one_letter_code
_entity_poly.pdbx_strand_id
1 'polypeptide(L)'
;MHEWRQHGYSIESVLDVTGYFNAAKMINELTIDNLLIYLKDEEINPSDHQSYEINKIRLAIARLVGDYTNVHISCYINMTNHLLIREIRLCVNRRFDDFISCQTTQNNVCQGLPSCLLVFIFSYIQSK
;
A
#
# COMPACT_ATOMS: atom_id res chain seq x y z
N MET A 1 -8.74 -10.34 -17.01
CA MET A 1 -10.20 -10.50 -16.76
C MET A 1 -10.58 -11.02 -15.36
N HIS A 2 -9.67 -11.61 -14.56
CA HIS A 2 -10.00 -12.03 -13.19
C HIS A 2 -10.35 -10.82 -12.30
N GLU A 3 -9.43 -9.85 -12.19
CA GLU A 3 -9.61 -8.62 -11.40
C GLU A 3 -10.86 -7.82 -11.78
N TRP A 4 -11.14 -7.70 -13.07
CA TRP A 4 -12.37 -7.03 -13.53
C TRP A 4 -13.63 -7.73 -13.03
N ARG A 5 -13.71 -9.06 -13.15
CA ARG A 5 -14.91 -9.81 -12.73
C ARG A 5 -15.09 -9.85 -11.21
N GLN A 6 -13.99 -9.89 -10.47
CA GLN A 6 -14.01 -9.98 -9.01
C GLN A 6 -14.19 -8.61 -8.33
N HIS A 7 -13.62 -7.54 -8.90
CA HIS A 7 -13.54 -6.24 -8.25
C HIS A 7 -14.13 -5.11 -9.09
N GLY A 8 -13.77 -5.03 -10.37
CA GLY A 8 -14.20 -3.94 -11.27
C GLY A 8 -15.70 -3.93 -11.59
N TYR A 9 -16.33 -5.10 -11.73
CA TYR A 9 -17.75 -5.23 -12.08
C TYR A 9 -18.68 -4.51 -11.07
N SER A 10 -18.26 -4.40 -9.81
CA SER A 10 -19.01 -3.72 -8.76
C SER A 10 -19.16 -2.20 -8.96
N ILE A 11 -18.37 -1.61 -9.87
CA ILE A 11 -18.36 -0.17 -10.17
C ILE A 11 -18.56 0.11 -11.66
N GLU A 12 -19.14 -0.83 -12.41
CA GLU A 12 -19.34 -0.69 -13.86
C GLU A 12 -20.19 0.53 -14.26
N SER A 13 -21.02 1.03 -13.34
CA SER A 13 -21.80 2.26 -13.51
C SER A 13 -20.97 3.55 -13.44
N VAL A 14 -19.72 3.47 -12.99
CA VAL A 14 -18.78 4.60 -12.87
C VAL A 14 -17.62 4.47 -13.86
N LEU A 15 -17.03 3.28 -13.98
CA LEU A 15 -15.92 2.99 -14.89
C LEU A 15 -16.22 1.73 -15.69
N ASP A 16 -16.06 1.81 -17.02
CA ASP A 16 -16.01 0.61 -17.85
C ASP A 16 -14.69 -0.16 -17.65
N VAL A 17 -14.55 -1.32 -18.29
CA VAL A 17 -13.36 -2.17 -18.14
C VAL A 17 -12.07 -1.42 -18.49
N THR A 18 -12.10 -0.58 -19.53
CA THR A 18 -10.93 0.20 -19.97
C THR A 18 -10.62 1.30 -18.96
N GLY A 19 -11.62 2.02 -18.47
CA GLY A 19 -11.51 3.03 -17.44
C GLY A 19 -10.94 2.48 -16.14
N TYR A 20 -11.38 1.30 -15.70
CA TYR A 20 -10.85 0.61 -14.51
C TYR A 20 -9.34 0.35 -14.59
N PHE A 21 -8.87 -0.23 -15.69
CA PHE A 21 -7.44 -0.52 -15.86
C PHE A 21 -6.60 0.74 -16.08
N ASN A 22 -7.14 1.76 -16.76
CA ASN A 22 -6.46 3.05 -16.91
C ASN A 22 -6.32 3.78 -15.58
N ALA A 23 -7.37 3.80 -14.76
CA ALA A 23 -7.33 4.39 -13.42
C ALA A 23 -6.30 3.68 -12.53
N ALA A 24 -6.29 2.34 -12.53
CA ALA A 24 -5.29 1.56 -11.80
C ALA A 24 -3.86 1.86 -12.26
N LYS A 25 -3.63 1.98 -13.58
CA LYS A 25 -2.33 2.36 -14.13
C LYS A 25 -1.90 3.75 -13.68
N MET A 26 -2.78 4.75 -13.78
CA MET A 26 -2.49 6.13 -13.35
C MET A 26 -2.15 6.20 -11.86
N ILE A 27 -2.93 5.53 -11.00
CA ILE A 27 -2.65 5.47 -9.56
C ILE A 27 -1.30 4.80 -9.30
N ASN A 28 -0.97 3.72 -10.01
CA ASN A 28 0.30 3.04 -9.86
C ASN A 28 1.48 3.95 -10.26
N GLU A 29 1.39 4.64 -11.40
CA GLU A 29 2.41 5.61 -11.86
C GLU A 29 2.60 6.76 -10.86
N LEU A 30 1.51 7.25 -10.25
CA LEU A 30 1.59 8.29 -9.21
C LEU A 30 2.21 7.82 -7.90
N THR A 31 2.19 6.52 -7.60
CA THR A 31 2.50 6.01 -6.25
C THR A 31 3.78 5.19 -6.17
N ILE A 32 4.12 4.38 -7.18
CA ILE A 32 5.20 3.39 -7.03
C ILE A 32 6.60 4.01 -6.96
N ASP A 33 6.90 4.94 -7.86
CA ASP A 33 8.21 5.63 -7.88
C ASP A 33 8.34 6.55 -6.67
N ASN A 34 7.24 7.17 -6.26
CA ASN A 34 7.21 8.09 -5.14
C ASN A 34 7.28 7.34 -3.79
N LEU A 35 6.64 6.18 -3.63
CA LEU A 35 6.62 5.46 -2.36
C LEU A 35 8.03 5.22 -1.80
N LEU A 36 8.98 4.81 -2.64
CA LEU A 36 10.35 4.58 -2.21
C LEU A 36 11.11 5.86 -1.93
N ILE A 37 10.82 6.94 -2.65
CA ILE A 37 11.43 8.24 -2.40
C ILE A 37 10.97 8.75 -1.03
N TYR A 38 9.66 8.77 -0.77
CA TYR A 38 9.11 9.25 0.51
C TYR A 38 9.56 8.41 1.71
N LEU A 39 9.70 7.10 1.55
CA LEU A 39 10.27 6.25 2.60
C LEU A 39 11.75 6.60 2.85
N LYS A 40 12.55 6.79 1.78
CA LYS A 40 13.97 7.17 1.90
C LYS A 40 14.18 8.55 2.50
N ASP A 41 13.33 9.52 2.18
CA ASP A 41 13.38 10.87 2.74
C ASP A 41 13.17 10.87 4.26
N GLU A 42 12.44 9.89 4.77
CA GLU A 42 12.25 9.62 6.21
C GLU A 42 13.30 8.65 6.79
N GLU A 43 14.39 8.41 6.04
CA GLU A 43 15.47 7.47 6.38
C GLU A 43 14.98 6.03 6.57
N ILE A 44 13.84 5.67 5.96
CA ILE A 44 13.28 4.32 5.97
C ILE A 44 13.79 3.58 4.76
N ASN A 45 14.94 2.92 4.94
CA ASN A 45 15.54 2.08 3.93
C ASN A 45 15.20 0.60 4.16
N PRO A 46 14.89 -0.15 3.10
CA PRO A 46 14.72 -1.58 3.20
C PRO A 46 15.99 -2.25 3.73
N SER A 47 15.82 -3.14 4.68
CA SER A 47 16.92 -3.74 5.44
C SER A 47 16.49 -5.05 6.08
N ASP A 48 17.40 -6.01 6.11
CA ASP A 48 17.23 -7.28 6.82
C ASP A 48 17.63 -7.19 8.31
N HIS A 49 18.18 -6.04 8.73
CA HIS A 49 18.76 -5.83 10.05
C HIS A 49 18.16 -4.65 10.82
N GLN A 50 17.36 -3.80 10.17
CA GLN A 50 16.79 -2.60 10.77
C GLN A 50 15.26 -2.62 10.72
N SER A 51 14.64 -2.58 11.89
CA SER A 51 13.20 -2.41 12.03
C SER A 51 12.83 -0.93 12.20
N TYR A 52 11.62 -0.58 11.81
CA TYR A 52 11.07 0.75 11.95
C TYR A 52 9.74 0.67 12.68
N GLU A 53 9.41 1.70 13.47
CA GLU A 53 8.09 1.80 14.06
C GLU A 53 7.02 1.91 12.96
N ILE A 54 5.94 1.14 13.11
CA ILE A 54 4.87 1.11 12.11
C ILE A 54 4.25 2.50 11.88
N ASN A 55 4.22 3.34 12.92
CA ASN A 55 3.71 4.70 12.82
C ASN A 55 4.64 5.61 12.00
N LYS A 56 5.97 5.43 12.11
CA LYS A 56 6.93 6.15 11.27
C LYS A 56 6.71 5.81 9.79
N ILE A 57 6.54 4.52 9.49
CA ILE A 57 6.25 4.04 8.12
C ILE A 57 4.91 4.60 7.62
N ARG A 58 3.86 4.55 8.45
CA ARG A 58 2.55 5.12 8.09
C ARG A 58 2.62 6.61 7.76
N LEU A 59 3.32 7.39 8.58
CA LEU A 59 3.46 8.84 8.38
C LEU A 59 4.25 9.16 7.11
N ALA A 60 5.33 8.42 6.84
CA ALA A 60 6.11 8.57 5.60
C ALA A 60 5.24 8.32 4.36
N ILE A 61 4.43 7.26 4.38
CA ILE A 61 3.52 6.93 3.26
C ILE A 61 2.35 7.92 3.18
N ALA A 62 1.82 8.43 4.30
CA ALA A 62 0.74 9.40 4.28
C ALA A 62 1.11 10.68 3.49
N ARG A 63 2.37 11.12 3.57
CA ARG A 63 2.85 12.29 2.81
C ARG A 63 2.80 12.11 1.28
N LEU A 64 2.76 10.88 0.79
CA LEU A 64 2.57 10.58 -0.63
C LEU A 64 1.14 10.91 -1.10
N VAL A 65 0.15 10.66 -0.25
CA VAL A 65 -1.27 10.63 -0.62
C VAL A 65 -2.09 11.74 0.03
N GLY A 66 -1.48 12.57 0.87
CA GLY A 66 -2.09 13.69 1.57
C GLY A 66 -1.86 13.61 3.07
N ASP A 67 -1.41 14.72 3.66
CA ASP A 67 -1.12 14.80 5.09
C ASP A 67 -2.32 14.30 5.91
N TYR A 68 -2.03 13.46 6.91
CA TYR A 68 -3.01 12.82 7.79
C TYR A 68 -3.96 11.78 7.16
N THR A 69 -3.76 11.40 5.88
CA THR A 69 -4.49 10.29 5.27
C THR A 69 -4.07 8.96 5.90
N ASN A 70 -5.05 8.21 6.41
CA ASN A 70 -4.79 6.88 6.97
C ASN A 70 -4.49 5.87 5.86
N VAL A 71 -3.36 5.18 5.97
CA VAL A 71 -2.95 4.12 5.04
C VAL A 71 -3.00 2.76 5.72
N HIS A 72 -3.42 1.74 4.97
CA HIS A 72 -3.42 0.38 5.48
C HIS A 72 -2.08 -0.29 5.18
N ILE A 73 -1.45 -0.84 6.22
CA ILE A 73 -0.22 -1.62 6.11
C ILE A 73 -0.51 -2.99 6.71
N SER A 74 -0.27 -4.04 5.92
CA SER A 74 -0.34 -5.42 6.39
C SER A 74 1.06 -5.97 6.59
N CYS A 75 1.20 -6.81 7.62
CA CYS A 75 2.47 -7.43 7.98
C CYS A 75 2.31 -8.94 8.10
N TYR A 76 3.43 -9.64 8.11
CA TYR A 76 3.49 -11.06 8.39
C TYR A 76 4.73 -11.40 9.19
N ILE A 77 4.65 -12.48 9.97
CA ILE A 77 5.79 -12.98 10.71
C ILE A 77 6.46 -14.05 9.85
N ASN A 78 7.76 -13.90 9.60
CA ASN A 78 8.54 -14.90 8.86
C ASN A 78 8.96 -16.07 9.77
N MET A 79 9.66 -17.05 9.21
CA MET A 79 10.11 -18.24 9.96
C MET A 79 11.13 -17.92 11.08
N THR A 80 11.82 -16.78 11.01
CA THR A 80 12.78 -16.31 12.01
C THR A 80 12.14 -15.36 13.03
N ASN A 81 10.81 -15.33 13.10
CA ASN A 81 10.03 -14.48 14.00
C ASN A 81 10.21 -12.96 13.79
N HIS A 82 10.59 -12.56 12.58
CA HIS A 82 10.67 -11.16 12.17
C HIS A 82 9.34 -10.71 11.57
N LEU A 83 8.84 -9.54 12.00
CA LEU A 83 7.63 -8.92 11.46
C LEU A 83 7.98 -8.13 10.20
N LEU A 84 7.54 -8.60 9.04
CA LEU A 84 7.83 -8.02 7.72
C LEU A 84 6.59 -7.37 7.12
N ILE A 85 6.75 -6.25 6.39
CA ILE A 85 5.67 -5.66 5.60
C ILE A 85 5.32 -6.60 4.44
N ARG A 86 4.02 -6.87 4.25
CA ARG A 86 3.49 -7.71 3.17
C ARG A 86 2.89 -6.87 2.04
N GLU A 87 2.03 -5.93 2.39
CA GLU A 87 1.27 -5.11 1.45
C GLU A 87 1.04 -3.74 2.06
N ILE A 88 1.14 -2.71 1.23
CA ILE A 88 0.66 -1.36 1.53
C ILE A 88 -0.56 -1.13 0.64
N ARG A 89 -1.67 -0.70 1.25
CA ARG A 89 -2.91 -0.39 0.54
C ARG A 89 -3.27 1.07 0.74
N LEU A 90 -3.38 1.77 -0.37
CA LEU A 90 -3.86 3.14 -0.48
C LEU A 90 -5.32 3.11 -0.89
N CYS A 91 -6.14 3.98 -0.31
CA CYS A 91 -7.56 4.05 -0.61
C CYS A 91 -7.83 5.26 -1.49
N VAL A 92 -8.66 5.05 -2.51
CA VAL A 92 -9.11 6.10 -3.43
C VAL A 92 -10.61 6.23 -3.34
N ASN A 93 -11.13 7.40 -3.67
CA ASN A 93 -12.56 7.61 -3.73
C ASN A 93 -13.18 6.79 -4.88
N ARG A 94 -14.52 6.75 -4.95
CA ARG A 94 -15.23 5.97 -5.98
C ARG A 94 -14.98 6.43 -7.42
N ARG A 95 -14.44 7.63 -7.62
CA ARG A 95 -14.14 8.21 -8.93
C ARG A 95 -12.68 8.00 -9.35
N PHE A 96 -11.85 7.43 -8.47
CA PHE A 96 -10.43 7.18 -8.72
C PHE A 96 -9.63 8.44 -9.03
N ASP A 97 -10.10 9.61 -8.59
CA ASP A 97 -9.48 10.90 -8.85
C ASP A 97 -8.86 11.55 -7.60
N ASP A 98 -9.07 10.95 -6.41
CA ASP A 98 -8.50 11.44 -5.16
C ASP A 98 -8.21 10.30 -4.17
N PHE A 99 -7.18 10.49 -3.34
CA PHE A 99 -6.85 9.60 -2.23
C PHE A 99 -7.68 9.95 -1.01
N ILE A 100 -8.11 8.91 -0.29
CA ILE A 100 -8.91 9.05 0.93
C ILE A 100 -8.35 8.16 2.03
N SER A 101 -8.70 8.48 3.28
CA SER A 101 -8.32 7.65 4.42
C SER A 101 -8.92 6.24 4.30
N CYS A 102 -8.07 5.23 4.42
CA CYS A 102 -8.50 3.85 4.54
C CYS A 102 -9.26 3.63 5.86
N GLN A 103 -10.32 2.82 5.80
CA GLN A 103 -11.01 2.38 7.00
C GLN A 103 -10.06 1.53 7.85
N THR A 104 -9.99 1.84 9.15
CA THR A 104 -9.13 1.14 10.09
C THR A 104 -9.63 -0.30 10.27
N THR A 105 -8.89 -1.27 9.76
CA THR A 105 -9.15 -2.68 10.03
C THR A 105 -8.51 -3.09 11.36
N GLN A 106 -9.23 -3.85 12.18
CA GLN A 106 -8.78 -4.32 13.52
C GLN A 106 -7.84 -5.55 13.46
N ASN A 107 -7.59 -6.11 12.27
CA ASN A 107 -6.93 -7.41 12.09
C ASN A 107 -5.54 -7.30 11.47
N ASN A 108 -4.76 -6.30 11.88
CA ASN A 108 -3.45 -6.06 11.27
C ASN A 108 -2.40 -6.57 12.26
N VAL A 109 -1.60 -7.57 11.87
CA VAL A 109 -0.50 -8.10 12.72
C VAL A 109 0.44 -6.97 13.21
N CYS A 110 0.53 -5.87 12.47
CA CYS A 110 1.29 -4.68 12.85
C CYS A 110 0.66 -3.82 13.99
N GLN A 111 -0.58 -4.07 14.43
CA GLN A 111 -1.23 -3.29 15.51
C GLN A 111 -0.83 -3.75 16.91
N GLY A 112 -0.23 -4.94 17.06
CA GLY A 112 0.15 -5.51 18.35
C GLY A 112 1.65 -5.47 18.68
N LEU A 113 2.50 -5.02 17.75
CA LEU A 113 3.96 -5.02 17.91
C LEU A 113 4.54 -3.67 17.47
N PRO A 114 5.50 -3.10 18.21
CA PRO A 114 5.93 -1.71 18.04
C PRO A 114 6.73 -1.44 16.75
N SER A 115 7.30 -2.48 16.12
CA SER A 115 8.22 -2.30 14.98
C SER A 115 8.09 -3.37 13.90
N CYS A 116 8.15 -2.96 12.63
CA CYS A 116 8.18 -3.83 11.45
C CYS A 116 9.49 -3.64 10.68
N LEU A 117 10.04 -4.73 10.17
CA LEU A 117 11.08 -4.73 9.15
C LEU A 117 10.44 -4.47 7.79
N LEU A 118 11.00 -3.49 7.07
CA LEU A 118 10.70 -3.29 5.66
C LEU A 118 11.66 -4.16 4.86
N VAL A 119 11.26 -5.40 4.58
CA VAL A 119 11.94 -6.25 3.60
C VAL A 119 11.20 -6.09 2.28
N PHE A 120 11.91 -5.70 1.23
CA PHE A 120 11.35 -5.62 -0.12
C PHE A 120 10.86 -7.00 -0.55
N ILE A 121 9.55 -7.23 -0.48
CA ILE A 121 8.91 -8.15 -1.42
C ILE A 121 8.48 -7.29 -2.59
N PHE A 122 9.38 -7.12 -3.57
CA PHE A 122 8.94 -6.85 -4.93
C PHE A 122 8.10 -8.06 -5.34
N SER A 123 6.80 -8.03 -5.07
CA SER A 123 5.85 -8.85 -5.82
C SER A 123 5.81 -8.25 -7.21
N TYR A 124 6.80 -8.64 -7.99
CA TYR A 124 6.84 -8.53 -9.43
C TYR A 124 5.53 -9.17 -9.91
N ILE A 125 4.51 -8.37 -10.21
CA ILE A 125 3.43 -8.82 -11.09
C ILE A 125 4.10 -8.93 -12.46
N GLN A 126 4.80 -10.04 -12.71
CA GLN A 126 5.06 -10.48 -14.07
C GLN A 126 3.70 -10.83 -14.64
N SER A 127 3.10 -9.89 -15.38
CA SER A 127 2.16 -10.29 -16.40
C SER A 127 2.94 -11.05 -17.45
N LYS A 128 2.86 -12.38 -17.41
CA LYS A 128 2.87 -13.16 -18.65
C LYS A 128 1.49 -13.04 -19.29
#